data_AF-E7A3H1-F1
#
_entry.id   AF-E7A3H1-F1
#
_cell.length_a   1.000
_cell.length_b   1.000
_cell.length_c   1.000
_cell.angle_alpha   90.00
_cell.angle_beta   90.00
_cell.angle_gamma   90.00
#
_symmetry.space_group_name_H-M   'P 1'
#
loop_
_entity.id
_entity.type
_entity.pdbx_description
1 polymer ?
#
loop_
_entity_poly.entity_id
_entity_poly.type
_entity_poly.pdbx_seq_one_letter_code
_entity_poly.pdbx_strand_id
1 'polypeptide(L)'
;MVRSYPNIVITGTPGTGKSTHSSLLVSTYTPSSSSSSHPLRQIDVGVVVKKEGFYTEYLEEWQSYEVNEDQLLDHLEPFTGTKAPEPVDSDDFDPQELALAKEQGEEAEERGGLVLDWHTCDVWPERWVDLVVVLRCDHGVLWQRLEKRGYPLKKIQENNEAEIMGVVADDARESYPAEAIVELNSQESGDVEENVERIIQWIHAWRQARGLE
;
A
#
# COMPACT_ATOMS: atom_id res chain seq x y z
N MET A 1 -4.76 -6.67 -18.90
CA MET A 1 -5.96 -6.06 -18.28
C MET A 1 -5.56 -4.66 -17.84
N VAL A 2 -6.51 -3.74 -17.65
CA VAL A 2 -6.18 -2.34 -17.31
C VAL A 2 -6.98 -1.93 -16.10
N ARG A 3 -6.31 -1.54 -15.01
CA ARG A 3 -6.97 -1.15 -13.75
C ARG A 3 -7.62 0.24 -13.85
N SER A 4 -8.76 0.40 -13.21
CA SER A 4 -9.50 1.68 -13.11
C SER A 4 -9.25 2.46 -11.81
N TYR A 5 -8.65 1.80 -10.82
CA TYR A 5 -8.22 2.39 -9.56
C TYR A 5 -6.75 2.08 -9.32
N PRO A 6 -6.00 3.02 -8.71
CA PRO A 6 -4.59 2.81 -8.46
C PRO A 6 -4.39 1.73 -7.39
N ASN A 7 -3.27 1.03 -7.47
CA ASN A 7 -2.76 0.23 -6.37
C ASN A 7 -1.74 1.04 -5.57
N ILE A 8 -1.90 1.05 -4.26
CA ILE A 8 -1.15 1.87 -3.33
C ILE A 8 -0.46 0.96 -2.34
N VAL A 9 0.85 1.13 -2.17
CA VAL A 9 1.62 0.51 -1.09
C VAL A 9 1.62 1.47 0.09
N ILE A 10 1.23 0.99 1.27
CA ILE A 10 1.42 1.71 2.54
C ILE A 10 2.45 0.92 3.33
N THR A 11 3.67 1.46 3.37
CA THR A 11 4.84 0.86 4.02
C THR A 11 5.40 1.74 5.14
N GLY A 12 6.41 1.24 5.83
CA GLY A 12 7.06 1.87 6.96
C GLY A 12 7.35 0.89 8.08
N THR A 13 8.20 1.29 9.01
CA THR A 13 8.61 0.46 10.15
C THR A 13 7.39 -0.05 10.95
N PRO A 14 7.39 -1.29 11.47
CA PRO A 14 6.33 -1.78 12.35
C PRO A 14 6.04 -0.79 13.50
N GLY A 15 4.80 -0.30 13.59
CA GLY A 15 4.37 0.67 14.61
C GLY A 15 4.13 2.10 14.09
N THR A 16 4.53 2.41 12.86
CA THR A 16 4.31 3.75 12.25
C THR A 16 2.86 4.06 11.91
N GLY A 17 1.98 3.05 11.78
CA GLY A 17 0.53 3.25 11.63
C GLY A 17 -0.09 2.75 10.33
N LYS A 18 0.63 1.93 9.54
CA LYS A 18 0.19 1.42 8.22
C LYS A 18 -1.26 0.92 8.20
N SER A 19 -1.59 -0.09 9.01
CA SER A 19 -2.93 -0.67 9.04
C SER A 19 -4.02 0.31 9.43
N THR A 20 -3.70 1.28 10.29
CA THR A 20 -4.66 2.35 10.63
C THR A 20 -4.93 3.27 9.44
N HIS A 21 -3.89 3.66 8.69
CA HIS A 21 -4.04 4.46 7.46
C HIS A 21 -4.79 3.67 6.39
N SER A 22 -4.42 2.42 6.14
CA SER A 22 -5.05 1.57 5.14
C SER A 22 -6.54 1.34 5.43
N SER A 23 -6.89 1.00 6.68
CA SER A 23 -8.28 0.80 7.07
C SER A 23 -9.09 2.10 7.00
N LEU A 24 -8.53 3.23 7.46
CA LEU A 24 -9.24 4.51 7.40
C LEU A 24 -9.44 4.96 5.94
N LEU A 25 -8.40 4.89 5.11
CA LEU A 25 -8.46 5.19 3.67
C LEU A 25 -9.58 4.41 2.97
N VAL A 26 -9.62 3.10 3.17
CA VAL A 26 -10.66 2.25 2.57
C VAL A 26 -12.03 2.56 3.15
N SER A 27 -12.17 2.96 4.42
CA SER A 27 -13.48 3.29 4.98
C SER A 27 -14.00 4.68 4.58
N THR A 28 -13.08 5.63 4.31
CA THR A 28 -13.40 7.04 4.06
C THR A 28 -13.54 7.36 2.57
N TYR A 29 -12.84 6.62 1.70
CA TYR A 29 -12.90 6.87 0.26
C TYR A 29 -14.32 6.64 -0.28
N THR A 30 -14.89 7.66 -0.91
CA THR A 30 -16.18 7.54 -1.59
C THR A 30 -15.97 7.67 -3.09
N PRO A 31 -16.27 6.63 -3.90
CA PRO A 31 -16.16 6.75 -5.35
C PRO A 31 -17.16 7.76 -5.90
N SER A 32 -16.74 8.48 -6.94
CA SER A 32 -17.60 9.38 -7.70
C SER A 32 -18.65 8.66 -8.56
N SER A 33 -18.53 7.33 -8.71
CA SER A 33 -19.46 6.48 -9.46
C SER A 33 -20.31 5.63 -8.53
N SER A 34 -21.59 5.44 -8.88
CA SER A 34 -22.65 4.77 -8.12
C SER A 34 -22.50 3.23 -8.01
N SER A 35 -21.28 2.70 -8.07
CA SER A 35 -21.04 1.26 -7.99
C SER A 35 -21.47 0.69 -6.63
N SER A 36 -21.95 -0.55 -6.63
CA SER A 36 -22.44 -1.24 -5.45
C SER A 36 -21.34 -1.74 -4.51
N SER A 37 -20.10 -1.86 -5.00
CA SER A 37 -18.96 -2.38 -4.24
C SER A 37 -17.90 -1.29 -3.99
N HIS A 38 -17.17 -1.42 -2.88
CA HIS A 38 -16.11 -0.49 -2.53
C HIS A 38 -14.89 -0.72 -3.43
N PRO A 39 -14.38 0.31 -4.13
CA PRO A 39 -13.35 0.10 -5.15
C PRO A 39 -11.95 -0.11 -4.58
N LEU A 40 -11.69 0.41 -3.38
CA LEU A 40 -10.42 0.18 -2.68
C LEU A 40 -10.54 -1.01 -1.74
N ARG A 41 -9.51 -1.86 -1.70
CA ARG A 41 -9.46 -3.06 -0.87
C ARG A 41 -8.13 -3.11 -0.12
N GLN A 42 -8.20 -3.14 1.21
CA GLN A 42 -7.02 -3.34 2.04
C GLN A 42 -6.58 -4.81 1.97
N ILE A 43 -5.30 -5.01 1.67
CA ILE A 43 -4.61 -6.29 1.77
C ILE A 43 -3.62 -6.18 2.93
N ASP A 44 -4.01 -6.66 4.11
CA ASP A 44 -3.07 -6.88 5.21
C ASP A 44 -2.26 -8.15 4.89
N VAL A 45 -1.03 -7.94 4.42
CA VAL A 45 -0.16 -9.03 3.97
C VAL A 45 0.16 -10.00 5.11
N GLY A 46 0.30 -9.49 6.34
CA GLY A 46 0.53 -10.32 7.51
C GLY A 46 -0.64 -11.27 7.81
N VAL A 47 -1.87 -10.84 7.54
CA VAL A 47 -3.07 -11.68 7.66
C VAL A 47 -3.14 -12.69 6.51
N VAL A 48 -2.91 -12.27 5.27
CA VAL A 48 -2.93 -13.15 4.09
C VAL A 48 -1.91 -14.27 4.22
N VAL A 49 -0.65 -13.93 4.53
CA VAL A 49 0.44 -14.91 4.73
C VAL A 49 0.07 -15.97 5.76
N LYS A 50 -0.50 -15.57 6.89
CA LYS A 50 -0.90 -16.51 7.95
C LYS A 50 -2.09 -17.39 7.54
N LYS A 51 -3.08 -16.80 6.87
CA LYS A 51 -4.33 -17.47 6.50
C LYS A 51 -4.11 -18.49 5.38
N GLU A 52 -3.33 -18.12 4.37
CA GLU A 52 -3.09 -18.96 3.20
C GLU A 52 -1.84 -19.86 3.37
N GLY A 53 -1.01 -19.60 4.38
CA GLY A 53 0.17 -20.43 4.67
C GLY A 53 1.39 -20.09 3.80
N PHE A 54 1.52 -18.85 3.33
CA PHE A 54 2.63 -18.39 2.47
C PHE A 54 3.90 -18.09 3.27
N TYR A 55 4.40 -19.07 4.02
CA TYR A 55 5.62 -18.96 4.79
C TYR A 55 6.34 -20.30 4.89
N THR A 56 7.67 -20.26 5.03
CA THR A 56 8.54 -21.45 5.14
C THR A 56 8.70 -21.88 6.60
N GLU A 57 9.01 -20.93 7.48
CA GLU A 57 9.21 -21.18 8.91
C GLU A 57 8.77 -20.02 9.80
N TYR A 58 8.48 -20.34 11.07
CA TYR A 58 8.26 -19.34 12.11
C TYR A 58 9.54 -19.18 12.92
N LEU A 59 10.07 -17.97 12.92
CA LEU A 59 11.28 -17.61 13.64
C LEU A 59 10.92 -17.12 15.05
N GLU A 60 11.03 -17.99 16.06
CA GLU A 60 10.68 -17.67 17.45
C GLU A 60 11.47 -16.47 17.99
N GLU A 61 12.76 -16.36 17.65
CA GLU A 61 13.63 -15.26 18.09
C GLU A 61 13.11 -13.89 17.64
N TRP A 62 12.56 -13.82 16.44
CA TRP A 62 12.10 -12.59 15.79
C TRP A 62 10.58 -12.40 15.91
N GLN A 63 9.88 -13.41 16.44
CA GLN A 63 8.43 -13.53 16.46
C GLN A 63 7.82 -13.17 15.11
N SER A 64 8.40 -13.68 14.03
CA SER A 64 8.04 -13.38 12.64
C SER A 64 8.05 -14.65 11.78
N TYR A 65 7.34 -14.60 10.67
CA TYR A 65 7.39 -15.65 9.66
C TYR A 65 8.40 -15.25 8.59
N GLU A 66 9.16 -16.22 8.09
CA GLU A 66 9.84 -16.07 6.79
C GLU A 66 8.79 -16.25 5.69
N VAL A 67 8.50 -15.17 4.96
CA VAL A 67 7.41 -15.14 3.99
C VAL A 67 7.85 -15.79 2.68
N ASN A 68 6.98 -16.64 2.11
CA ASN A 68 7.15 -17.12 0.75
C ASN A 68 6.61 -16.07 -0.22
N GLU A 69 7.50 -15.22 -0.71
CA GLU A 69 7.18 -14.10 -1.59
C GLU A 69 6.59 -14.56 -2.92
N ASP A 70 7.12 -15.63 -3.54
CA ASP A 70 6.60 -16.16 -4.80
C ASP A 70 5.12 -16.55 -4.68
N GLN A 71 4.76 -17.29 -3.62
CA GLN A 71 3.36 -17.68 -3.40
C GLN A 71 2.45 -16.48 -3.11
N LEU A 72 2.96 -15.49 -2.38
CA LEU A 72 2.23 -14.26 -2.11
C LEU A 72 1.99 -13.47 -3.40
N LEU A 73 2.99 -13.37 -4.27
CA LEU A 73 2.88 -12.69 -5.56
C LEU A 73 1.92 -13.42 -6.50
N ASP A 74 2.05 -14.74 -6.65
CA ASP A 74 1.16 -15.56 -7.46
C ASP A 74 -0.31 -15.42 -7.00
N HIS A 75 -0.53 -15.35 -5.68
CA HIS A 75 -1.85 -15.16 -5.12
C HIS A 75 -2.44 -13.77 -5.40
N LEU A 76 -1.62 -12.72 -5.34
CA LEU A 76 -2.08 -11.34 -5.46
C LEU A 76 -2.16 -10.84 -6.91
N GLU A 77 -1.35 -11.39 -7.82
CA GLU A 77 -1.26 -10.93 -9.21
C GLU A 77 -2.62 -10.78 -9.92
N PRO A 78 -3.56 -11.75 -9.82
CA PRO A 78 -4.85 -11.67 -10.49
C PRO A 78 -5.69 -10.45 -10.09
N PHE A 79 -5.47 -9.91 -8.88
CA PHE A 79 -6.23 -8.79 -8.32
C PHE A 79 -5.66 -7.42 -8.67
N THR A 80 -4.44 -7.35 -9.22
CA THR A 80 -3.71 -6.09 -9.44
C THR A 80 -4.24 -5.28 -10.63
N GLY A 81 -5.03 -5.90 -11.51
CA GLY A 81 -5.42 -5.32 -12.80
C GLY A 81 -4.28 -5.19 -13.82
N THR A 82 -3.12 -5.80 -13.55
CA THR A 82 -1.94 -5.99 -14.42
C THR A 82 -1.20 -4.75 -14.93
N LYS A 83 -1.90 -3.72 -15.41
CA LYS A 83 -1.34 -2.48 -15.97
C LYS A 83 -2.23 -1.29 -15.62
N ALA A 84 -1.66 -0.14 -15.32
CA ALA A 84 -2.37 1.14 -15.28
C ALA A 84 -2.50 1.73 -16.70
N PRO A 85 -3.61 2.43 -17.01
CA PRO A 85 -3.69 3.21 -18.24
C PRO A 85 -2.76 4.42 -18.13
N GLU A 86 -2.21 4.86 -19.25
CA GLU A 86 -1.43 6.09 -19.31
C GLU A 86 -2.30 7.35 -19.17
N PRO A 87 -1.77 8.45 -18.63
CA PRO A 87 -2.45 9.74 -18.61
C PRO A 87 -2.89 10.19 -20.01
N VAL A 88 -4.01 10.91 -20.11
CA VAL A 88 -4.60 11.36 -21.38
C VAL A 88 -3.70 12.36 -22.13
N ASP A 89 -2.84 13.07 -21.39
CA ASP A 89 -1.86 14.01 -21.90
C ASP A 89 -0.48 13.39 -22.20
N SER A 90 -0.31 12.08 -21.95
CA SER A 90 0.92 11.35 -22.28
C SER A 90 1.03 11.06 -23.78
N ASP A 91 2.26 11.08 -24.32
CA ASP A 91 2.54 10.65 -25.69
C ASP A 91 2.21 9.16 -25.92
N ASP A 92 2.23 8.35 -24.85
CA ASP A 92 1.93 6.91 -24.86
C ASP A 92 0.43 6.59 -24.59
N PHE A 93 -0.44 7.61 -24.59
CA PHE A 93 -1.87 7.42 -24.35
C PHE A 93 -2.53 6.50 -25.38
N ASP A 94 -3.16 5.42 -24.91
CA ASP A 94 -3.97 4.50 -25.72
C ASP A 94 -5.48 4.62 -25.35
N PRO A 95 -6.33 5.15 -26.25
CA PRO A 95 -7.78 5.20 -26.04
C PRO A 95 -8.44 3.83 -25.80
N GLN A 96 -7.85 2.74 -26.31
CA GLN A 96 -8.36 1.39 -26.09
C GLN A 96 -8.14 0.94 -24.64
N GLU A 97 -7.01 1.29 -24.04
CA GLU A 97 -6.73 1.00 -22.63
C GLU A 97 -7.70 1.74 -21.71
N LEU A 98 -8.02 3.00 -22.02
CA LEU A 98 -9.03 3.77 -21.30
C LEU A 98 -10.43 3.14 -21.42
N ALA A 99 -10.82 2.71 -22.63
CA ALA A 99 -12.11 2.05 -22.83
C ALA A 99 -12.21 0.75 -22.02
N LEU A 100 -11.16 -0.07 -22.03
CA LEU A 100 -11.07 -1.32 -21.24
C LEU A 100 -11.11 -1.05 -19.73
N ALA A 101 -10.44 0.01 -19.26
CA ALA A 101 -10.46 0.40 -17.85
C ALA A 101 -11.86 0.84 -17.40
N LYS A 102 -12.59 1.58 -18.25
CA LYS A 102 -13.97 2.01 -17.97
C LYS A 102 -14.94 0.83 -17.90
N GLU A 103 -14.90 -0.07 -18.88
CA GLU A 103 -15.73 -1.28 -18.91
C GLU A 103 -15.47 -2.17 -17.70
N GLN A 104 -14.19 -2.36 -17.32
CA GLN A 104 -13.83 -3.14 -16.14
C GLN A 104 -14.24 -2.48 -14.82
N GLY A 105 -14.26 -1.15 -14.74
CA GLY A 105 -14.75 -0.43 -13.56
C GLY A 105 -16.24 -0.63 -13.30
N GLU A 106 -17.01 -1.03 -14.31
CA GLU A 106 -18.46 -1.27 -14.22
C GLU A 106 -18.80 -2.74 -13.92
N GLU A 107 -17.98 -3.70 -14.37
CA GLU A 107 -18.28 -5.15 -14.25
C GLU A 107 -17.31 -5.96 -13.37
N ALA A 108 -16.07 -5.51 -13.11
CA ALA A 108 -15.05 -6.33 -12.48
C ALA A 108 -14.86 -5.99 -10.99
N GLU A 109 -15.52 -6.79 -10.15
CA GLU A 109 -15.46 -6.74 -8.69
C GLU A 109 -14.07 -7.02 -8.08
N GLU A 110 -13.00 -7.17 -8.88
CA GLU A 110 -11.76 -7.78 -8.38
C GLU A 110 -10.42 -7.23 -8.89
N ARG A 111 -10.35 -6.13 -9.65
CA ARG A 111 -9.08 -5.74 -10.35
C ARG A 111 -8.67 -4.29 -10.15
N GLY A 112 -7.45 -4.09 -9.62
CA GLY A 112 -6.96 -2.79 -9.20
C GLY A 112 -7.49 -2.38 -7.82
N GLY A 113 -7.19 -1.14 -7.42
CA GLY A 113 -7.67 -0.57 -6.14
C GLY A 113 -7.09 -1.25 -4.91
N LEU A 114 -5.93 -1.90 -5.02
CA LEU A 114 -5.31 -2.59 -3.90
C LEU A 114 -4.62 -1.58 -2.98
N VAL A 115 -4.86 -1.67 -1.67
CA VAL A 115 -4.09 -0.98 -0.65
C VAL A 115 -3.24 -2.03 0.07
N LEU A 116 -2.00 -2.18 -0.38
CA LEU A 116 -1.04 -3.17 0.10
C LEU A 116 -0.41 -2.67 1.41
N ASP A 117 -0.81 -3.26 2.53
CA ASP A 117 -0.31 -2.93 3.87
C ASP A 117 0.75 -3.94 4.29
N TRP A 118 2.01 -3.52 4.23
CA TRP A 118 3.13 -4.32 4.71
C TRP A 118 4.32 -3.47 5.13
N HIS A 119 5.24 -4.03 5.91
CA HIS A 119 6.40 -3.28 6.42
C HIS A 119 7.56 -3.19 5.40
N THR A 120 7.45 -3.93 4.31
CA THR A 120 8.43 -4.09 3.25
C THR A 120 7.72 -3.85 1.92
N CYS A 121 8.43 -3.36 0.91
CA CYS A 121 7.83 -2.93 -0.35
C CYS A 121 8.58 -3.35 -1.62
N ASP A 122 9.81 -3.82 -1.51
CA ASP A 122 10.65 -4.30 -2.62
C ASP A 122 10.12 -5.59 -3.28
N VAL A 123 9.29 -6.37 -2.57
CA VAL A 123 8.66 -7.58 -3.13
C VAL A 123 7.71 -7.28 -4.30
N TRP A 124 7.07 -6.10 -4.33
CA TRP A 124 6.03 -5.84 -5.33
C TRP A 124 6.63 -5.45 -6.67
N PRO A 125 6.24 -6.10 -7.78
CA PRO A 125 6.65 -5.66 -9.10
C PRO A 125 6.25 -4.20 -9.35
N GLU A 126 7.16 -3.37 -9.86
CA GLU A 126 6.94 -1.94 -10.10
C GLU A 126 5.63 -1.66 -10.87
N ARG A 127 5.33 -2.46 -11.90
CA ARG A 127 4.09 -2.38 -12.70
C ARG A 127 2.79 -2.50 -11.88
N TRP A 128 2.84 -3.10 -10.69
CA TRP A 128 1.67 -3.21 -9.83
C TRP A 128 1.35 -1.91 -9.15
N VAL A 129 2.33 -1.05 -8.87
CA VAL A 129 2.22 0.02 -7.88
C VAL A 129 2.16 1.37 -8.56
N ASP A 130 1.17 2.18 -8.19
CA ASP A 130 1.01 3.54 -8.70
C ASP A 130 1.45 4.60 -7.68
N LEU A 131 1.47 4.26 -6.39
CA LEU A 131 1.91 5.11 -5.28
C LEU A 131 2.51 4.25 -4.16
N VAL A 132 3.64 4.69 -3.62
CA VAL A 132 4.26 4.16 -2.42
C VAL A 132 4.23 5.23 -1.33
N VAL A 133 3.46 4.97 -0.29
CA VAL A 133 3.38 5.81 0.91
C VAL A 133 4.27 5.21 1.99
N VAL A 134 5.35 5.91 2.32
CA VAL A 134 6.26 5.51 3.41
C VAL A 134 5.91 6.30 4.66
N LEU A 135 5.32 5.61 5.65
CA LEU A 135 4.98 6.22 6.94
C LEU A 135 6.21 6.29 7.85
N ARG A 136 6.49 7.49 8.33
CA ARG A 136 7.59 7.82 9.26
C ARG A 136 7.03 8.34 10.57
N CYS A 137 7.76 8.17 11.67
CA CYS A 137 7.40 8.81 12.93
C CYS A 137 8.63 9.01 13.82
N ASP A 138 8.52 9.93 14.78
CA ASP A 138 9.56 10.09 15.80
C ASP A 138 9.84 8.77 16.52
N HIS A 139 11.12 8.49 16.78
CA HIS A 139 11.55 7.24 17.39
C HIS A 139 11.03 7.09 18.83
N GLY A 140 10.87 8.19 19.59
CA GLY A 140 10.27 8.16 20.92
C GLY A 140 8.80 7.78 20.87
N VAL A 141 8.06 8.28 19.88
CA VAL A 141 6.66 7.90 19.63
C VAL A 141 6.57 6.43 19.21
N LEU A 142 7.44 5.97 18.31
CA LEU A 142 7.49 4.57 17.87
C LEU A 142 7.73 3.64 19.05
N TRP A 143 8.71 3.96 19.90
CA TRP A 143 9.04 3.20 21.11
C TRP A 143 7.82 3.00 22.01
N GLN A 144 7.12 4.10 22.33
CA GLN A 144 5.92 4.04 23.19
C GLN A 144 4.82 3.18 22.56
N ARG A 145 4.63 3.25 21.25
CA ARG A 145 3.64 2.42 20.53
C ARG A 145 3.99 0.93 20.60
N LEU A 146 5.26 0.58 20.40
CA LEU A 146 5.72 -0.81 20.44
C LEU A 146 5.71 -1.39 21.86
N GLU A 147 6.08 -0.60 22.86
CA GLU A 147 5.98 -0.97 24.28
C GLU A 147 4.52 -1.23 24.67
N LYS A 148 3.59 -0.35 24.27
CA LYS A 148 2.14 -0.52 24.51
C LYS A 148 1.59 -1.78 23.83
N ARG A 149 2.18 -2.23 22.72
CA ARG A 149 1.85 -3.49 22.04
C ARG A 149 2.44 -4.72 22.71
N GLY A 150 3.24 -4.55 23.78
CA GLY A 150 3.84 -5.64 24.54
C GLY A 150 5.00 -6.32 23.83
N TYR A 151 5.70 -5.62 22.93
CA TYR A 151 6.85 -6.19 22.22
C TYR A 151 8.03 -6.39 23.19
N PRO A 152 8.82 -7.47 23.05
CA PRO A 152 10.05 -7.63 23.82
C PRO A 152 11.03 -6.48 23.56
N LEU A 153 11.79 -6.07 24.57
CA LEU A 153 12.73 -4.94 24.49
C LEU A 153 13.68 -5.03 23.28
N LYS A 154 14.23 -6.23 23.01
CA LYS A 154 15.12 -6.48 21.86
C LYS A 154 14.44 -6.09 20.53
N LYS A 155 13.18 -6.55 20.34
CA LYS A 155 12.38 -6.24 19.14
C LYS A 155 12.01 -4.77 19.05
N ILE A 156 11.77 -4.11 20.19
CA ILE A 156 11.54 -2.65 20.21
C ILE A 156 12.80 -1.92 19.74
N GLN A 157 13.98 -2.28 20.27
CA GLN A 157 15.25 -1.67 19.90
C GLN A 157 15.55 -1.84 18.41
N GLU A 158 15.38 -3.04 17.86
CA GLU A 158 15.61 -3.34 16.43
C GLU A 158 14.71 -2.50 15.52
N ASN A 159 13.40 -2.47 15.77
CA ASN A 159 12.48 -1.67 14.97
C ASN A 159 12.77 -0.17 15.12
N ASN A 160 13.11 0.28 16.33
CA ASN A 160 13.41 1.68 16.56
C ASN A 160 14.70 2.13 15.87
N GLU A 161 15.73 1.27 15.85
CA GLU A 161 16.95 1.49 15.08
C GLU A 161 16.68 1.50 13.58
N ALA A 162 15.85 0.59 13.07
CA ALA A 162 15.44 0.58 11.66
C ALA A 162 14.75 1.89 11.24
N GLU A 163 13.88 2.45 12.10
CA GLU A 163 13.24 3.75 11.83
C GLU A 163 14.22 4.92 11.83
N ILE A 164 15.17 4.92 12.77
CA ILE A 164 16.23 5.94 12.86
C ILE A 164 17.13 5.90 11.63
N MET A 165 17.50 4.68 11.20
CA MET A 165 18.37 4.46 10.05
C MET A 165 17.62 4.64 8.71
N GLY A 166 16.28 4.71 8.74
CA GLY A 166 15.48 4.95 7.54
C GLY A 166 15.38 3.75 6.60
N VAL A 167 15.58 2.52 7.11
CA VAL A 167 15.69 1.28 6.30
C VAL A 167 14.54 1.16 5.29
N VAL A 168 13.29 1.23 5.75
CA VAL A 168 12.12 1.07 4.87
C VAL A 168 11.97 2.22 3.86
N ALA A 169 12.45 3.42 4.20
CA ALA A 169 12.45 4.54 3.27
C ALA A 169 13.53 4.37 2.18
N ASP A 170 14.68 3.81 2.53
CA ASP A 170 15.73 3.48 1.57
C ASP A 170 15.28 2.33 0.65
N ASP A 171 14.68 1.26 1.18
CA ASP A 171 14.12 0.16 0.39
C ASP A 171 13.13 0.67 -0.67
N ALA A 172 12.25 1.62 -0.29
CA ALA A 172 11.32 2.24 -1.22
C ALA A 172 12.04 3.01 -2.34
N ARG A 173 13.07 3.80 -2.01
CA ARG A 173 13.84 4.58 -2.99
C ARG A 173 14.69 3.73 -3.92
N GLU A 174 15.10 2.55 -3.47
CA GLU A 174 15.83 1.59 -4.29
C GLU A 174 14.90 0.80 -5.23
N SER A 175 13.63 0.61 -4.82
CA SER A 175 12.68 -0.24 -5.54
C SER A 175 11.74 0.51 -6.49
N TYR A 176 11.52 1.80 -6.27
CA TYR A 176 10.52 2.59 -7.01
C TYR A 176 11.06 3.93 -7.51
N PRO A 177 10.47 4.48 -8.58
CA PRO A 177 10.82 5.82 -9.05
C PRO A 177 10.41 6.89 -8.02
N ALA A 178 11.22 7.94 -7.90
CA ALA A 178 11.07 8.96 -6.85
C ALA A 178 9.70 9.67 -6.89
N GLU A 179 9.11 9.84 -8.07
CA GLU A 179 7.80 10.44 -8.28
C GLU A 179 6.63 9.59 -7.76
N ALA A 180 6.83 8.27 -7.61
CA ALA A 180 5.84 7.36 -7.06
C ALA A 180 5.93 7.28 -5.53
N ILE A 181 6.96 7.86 -4.90
CA ILE A 181 7.21 7.73 -3.47
C ILE A 181 6.80 9.01 -2.73
N VAL A 182 6.02 8.85 -1.67
CA VAL A 182 5.67 9.92 -0.74
C VAL A 182 5.95 9.48 0.69
N GLU A 183 6.81 10.22 1.38
CA GLU A 183 7.00 10.08 2.83
C GLU A 183 5.98 10.93 3.59
N LEU A 184 5.29 10.31 4.56
CA LEU A 184 4.29 10.97 5.40
C LEU A 184 4.63 10.79 6.88
N ASN A 185 4.50 11.87 7.65
CA ASN A 185 4.63 11.85 9.10
C ASN A 185 3.38 11.21 9.73
N SER A 186 3.55 10.37 10.76
CA SER A 186 2.46 9.65 11.43
C SER A 186 2.73 9.50 12.93
N GLN A 187 2.60 10.59 13.68
CA GLN A 187 2.86 10.67 15.12
C GLN A 187 1.58 10.72 15.96
N GLU A 188 0.56 11.43 15.49
CA GLU A 188 -0.71 11.61 16.19
C GLU A 188 -1.92 11.30 15.29
N SER A 189 -3.13 11.29 15.87
CA SER A 189 -4.35 10.96 15.13
C SER A 189 -4.65 11.98 14.02
N GLY A 190 -4.31 13.26 14.24
CA GLY A 190 -4.47 14.31 13.23
C GLY A 190 -3.64 14.04 11.98
N ASP A 191 -2.40 13.54 12.13
CA ASP A 191 -1.57 13.14 11.01
C ASP A 191 -2.26 12.06 10.16
N VAL A 192 -2.91 11.08 10.80
CA VAL A 192 -3.59 9.98 10.08
C VAL A 192 -4.72 10.51 9.20
N GLU A 193 -5.55 11.40 9.74
CA GLU A 193 -6.68 12.00 9.04
C GLU A 193 -6.20 12.85 7.85
N GLU A 194 -5.19 13.71 8.07
CA GLU A 194 -4.59 14.54 7.02
C GLU A 194 -3.92 13.70 5.93
N ASN A 195 -3.16 12.67 6.31
CA ASN A 195 -2.52 11.75 5.37
C ASN A 195 -3.55 11.02 4.51
N VAL A 196 -4.64 10.52 5.11
CA VAL A 196 -5.70 9.85 4.37
C VAL A 196 -6.37 10.81 3.40
N GLU A 197 -6.68 12.04 3.81
CA GLU A 197 -7.26 13.04 2.91
C GLU A 197 -6.33 13.34 1.72
N ARG A 198 -5.02 13.48 1.98
CA ARG A 198 -4.01 13.68 0.93
C ARG A 198 -3.94 12.50 -0.04
N ILE A 199 -4.00 11.26 0.45
CA ILE A 199 -4.02 10.07 -0.39
C ILE A 199 -5.30 10.03 -1.24
N ILE A 200 -6.46 10.37 -0.66
CA ILE A 200 -7.73 10.44 -1.40
C ILE A 200 -7.66 11.47 -2.52
N GLN A 201 -7.15 12.67 -2.24
CA GLN A 201 -6.95 13.72 -3.25
C GLN A 201 -6.03 13.23 -4.38
N TRP A 202 -4.95 12.51 -4.04
CA TRP A 202 -4.06 11.91 -5.02
C TRP A 202 -4.78 10.87 -5.88
N ILE A 203 -5.64 10.02 -5.31
CA ILE A 203 -6.44 9.04 -6.06
C ILE A 203 -7.34 9.74 -7.09
N HIS A 204 -8.04 10.80 -6.68
CA HIS A 204 -8.87 11.58 -7.61
C HIS A 204 -8.03 12.20 -8.73
N ALA A 205 -6.89 12.81 -8.41
CA ALA A 205 -6.00 13.39 -9.42
C ALA A 205 -5.47 12.31 -10.39
N TRP A 206 -5.07 11.15 -9.88
CA TRP A 206 -4.60 10.01 -10.68
C TRP A 206 -5.66 9.54 -11.67
N ARG A 207 -6.93 9.48 -11.23
CA ARG A 207 -8.07 9.07 -12.04
C ARG A 207 -8.45 10.11 -13.09
N GLN A 208 -8.51 11.38 -12.71
CA GLN A 208 -8.81 12.50 -13.61
C GLN A 208 -7.78 12.60 -14.73
N ALA A 209 -6.48 12.49 -14.40
CA ALA A 209 -5.40 12.49 -15.38
C ALA A 209 -5.54 11.38 -16.42
N ARG A 210 -6.25 10.28 -16.07
CA ARG A 210 -6.52 9.13 -16.94
C ARG A 210 -7.93 9.14 -17.53
N GLY A 211 -8.73 10.18 -17.30
CA GLY A 211 -10.10 10.30 -17.82
C GLY A 211 -11.08 9.27 -17.25
N LEU A 212 -10.80 8.78 -16.03
CA LEU A 212 -11.61 7.80 -15.27
C LEU A 212 -12.56 8.46 -14.26
N GLU A 213 -12.51 9.78 -14.16
CA GLU A 213 -13.37 10.69 -13.39
C GLU A 213 -13.53 11.99 -14.17
#